data_AF-A0A1B6H064-F1
#
_entry.id   AF-A0A1B6H064-F1
#
_cell.length_a   1.000
_cell.length_b   1.000
_cell.length_c   1.000
_cell.angle_alpha   90.00
_cell.angle_beta   90.00
_cell.angle_gamma   90.00
#
_symmetry.space_group_name_H-M   'P 1'
#
loop_
_entity.id
_entity.type
_entity.pdbx_description
1 polymer ?
#
loop_
_entity_poly.entity_id
_entity_poly.type
_entity_poly.pdbx_seq_one_letter_code
_entity_poly.pdbx_strand_id
1 'polypeptide(L)'
;EIGDEKLQVRHAIENAGRNIEQVSRNLTDHISYVSFVIRTQSEKPIRYSKTYIKLSTDAFYIGLVLCAMLAFITLFIVFGLVCGICGRRPDGYDDDCCNKGAGSRFLLLGVTFQFLFSCVLAAGIIILIVFSVASQRLICDPLKEPNNSLIVHDLNKLLEQELNETKFNLKLDQMINRCHQNRSLFNVLNLDTVYDLDELSSFVQKFQISQLMSNLRNKIKFDGQQVVLITPRAKQYLSELANSSLATFPFSRLIDALPENIISYDLMEISAELEQLKDSFPSTSKIADKIYRFETIASNVKVIQNKCNDLKTHLIRIDNSLKLNYESLNVAVANLLQQIEQSQKYLNQNGREL
;
A
#
# COMPACT_ATOMS: atom_id res chain seq x y z
N GLU A 1 43.88 0.14 -9.12
CA GLU A 1 43.03 0.09 -10.33
C GLU A 1 41.65 -0.53 -10.10
N ILE A 2 41.52 -1.76 -9.59
CA ILE A 2 40.20 -2.43 -9.45
C ILE A 2 39.20 -1.66 -8.57
N GLY A 3 39.67 -0.97 -7.53
CA GLY A 3 38.80 -0.17 -6.65
C GLY A 3 38.13 1.03 -7.32
N ASP A 4 38.78 1.62 -8.32
CA ASP A 4 38.31 2.83 -9.00
C ASP A 4 37.21 2.48 -10.03
N GLU A 5 37.38 1.36 -10.75
CA GLU A 5 36.36 0.84 -11.66
C GLU A 5 35.10 0.35 -10.92
N LYS A 6 35.26 -0.24 -9.73
CA LYS A 6 34.11 -0.61 -8.87
C LYS A 6 33.29 0.62 -8.49
N LEU A 7 33.96 1.73 -8.20
CA LEU A 7 33.30 2.99 -7.87
C LEU A 7 32.59 3.58 -9.09
N GLN A 8 33.19 3.52 -10.27
CA GLN A 8 32.59 3.96 -11.53
C GLN A 8 31.33 3.16 -11.90
N VAL A 9 31.38 1.84 -11.77
CA VAL A 9 30.22 0.96 -11.98
C VAL A 9 29.08 1.31 -11.01
N ARG A 10 29.41 1.49 -9.73
CA ARG A 10 28.43 1.85 -8.72
C ARG A 10 27.76 3.19 -9.05
N HIS A 11 28.54 4.21 -9.42
CA HIS A 11 28.01 5.50 -9.82
C HIS A 11 27.17 5.45 -11.10
N ALA A 12 27.55 4.64 -12.09
CA ALA A 12 26.77 4.44 -13.30
C ALA A 12 25.40 3.83 -13.01
N ILE A 13 25.35 2.81 -12.13
CA ILE A 13 24.10 2.16 -11.70
C ILE A 13 23.25 3.12 -10.87
N GLU A 14 23.85 3.84 -9.91
CA GLU A 14 23.15 4.84 -9.09
C GLU A 14 22.58 5.97 -9.96
N ASN A 15 23.32 6.44 -10.97
CA ASN A 15 22.86 7.46 -11.92
C ASN A 15 21.72 6.95 -12.80
N ALA A 16 21.81 5.72 -13.33
CA ALA A 16 20.73 5.11 -14.09
C ALA A 16 19.47 4.97 -13.24
N GLY A 17 19.62 4.48 -12.00
CA GLY A 17 18.52 4.34 -11.03
C GLY A 17 17.82 5.67 -10.74
N ARG A 18 18.58 6.73 -10.46
CA ARG A 18 18.02 8.08 -10.21
C ARG A 18 17.25 8.63 -11.41
N ASN A 19 17.74 8.43 -12.64
CA ASN A 19 17.05 8.89 -13.84
C ASN A 19 15.74 8.13 -14.09
N ILE A 20 15.76 6.80 -13.94
CA ILE A 20 14.54 5.97 -14.05
C ILE A 20 13.52 6.38 -12.98
N GLU A 21 13.98 6.63 -11.75
CA GLU A 21 13.13 7.09 -10.67
C GLU A 21 12.52 8.46 -10.99
N GLN A 22 13.29 9.39 -11.55
CA GLN A 22 12.79 10.70 -11.97
C GLN A 22 11.73 10.60 -13.07
N VAL A 23 11.94 9.75 -14.09
CA VAL A 23 10.95 9.49 -15.14
C VAL A 23 9.69 8.87 -14.54
N SER A 24 9.82 7.91 -13.63
CA SER A 24 8.69 7.28 -12.95
C SER A 24 7.88 8.28 -12.11
N ARG A 25 8.54 9.19 -11.39
CA ARG A 25 7.86 10.24 -10.62
C ARG A 25 7.11 11.20 -11.54
N ASN A 26 7.76 11.67 -12.59
CA ASN A 26 7.14 12.59 -13.55
C ASN A 26 5.92 11.95 -14.24
N LEU A 27 6.04 10.68 -14.63
CA LEU A 27 4.93 9.90 -15.18
C LEU A 27 3.77 9.79 -14.18
N THR A 28 4.09 9.48 -12.93
CA THR A 28 3.09 9.34 -11.85
C THR A 28 2.39 10.67 -11.58
N ASP A 29 3.12 11.79 -11.58
CA ASP A 29 2.57 13.13 -11.37
C ASP A 29 1.64 13.52 -12.51
N HIS A 30 2.02 13.27 -13.75
CA HIS A 30 1.17 13.53 -14.92
C HIS A 30 -0.09 12.65 -14.95
N ILE A 31 0.03 11.35 -14.64
CA ILE A 31 -1.13 10.46 -14.52
C ILE A 31 -2.03 10.90 -13.36
N SER A 32 -1.44 11.32 -12.25
CA SER A 32 -2.19 11.83 -11.09
C SER A 32 -2.92 13.13 -11.41
N TYR A 33 -2.32 14.01 -12.21
CA TYR A 33 -2.95 15.23 -12.70
C TYR A 33 -4.11 14.92 -13.64
N VAL A 34 -3.91 14.04 -14.64
CA VAL A 34 -4.98 13.61 -15.55
C VAL A 34 -6.08 12.91 -14.76
N SER A 35 -5.75 12.02 -13.83
CA SER A 35 -6.71 11.37 -12.94
C SER A 35 -7.42 12.38 -12.04
N PHE A 36 -6.74 13.44 -11.60
CA PHE A 36 -7.33 14.51 -10.80
C PHE A 36 -8.33 15.30 -11.64
N VAL A 37 -7.94 15.77 -12.83
CA VAL A 37 -8.82 16.48 -13.78
C VAL A 37 -10.02 15.61 -14.15
N ILE A 38 -9.78 14.34 -14.52
CA ILE A 38 -10.86 13.39 -14.75
C ILE A 38 -11.73 13.29 -13.50
N ARG A 39 -11.18 13.17 -12.29
CA ARG A 39 -11.99 13.01 -11.07
C ARG A 39 -12.75 14.27 -10.67
N THR A 40 -12.18 15.46 -10.79
CA THR A 40 -12.82 16.74 -10.43
C THR A 40 -13.83 17.18 -11.49
N GLN A 41 -13.50 17.06 -12.77
CA GLN A 41 -14.46 17.29 -13.86
C GLN A 41 -15.56 16.22 -13.86
N SER A 42 -15.19 14.96 -13.54
CA SER A 42 -16.12 13.83 -13.53
C SER A 42 -16.80 13.59 -12.19
N GLU A 43 -16.58 14.40 -11.15
CA GLU A 43 -17.23 14.22 -9.85
C GLU A 43 -18.76 14.35 -9.98
N LYS A 44 -19.22 15.19 -10.91
CA LYS A 44 -20.64 15.31 -11.29
C LYS A 44 -21.12 14.02 -12.01
N PRO A 45 -20.59 13.61 -13.19
CA PRO A 45 -21.02 12.40 -13.90
C PRO A 45 -20.79 11.07 -13.17
N ILE A 46 -19.77 10.92 -12.33
CA ILE A 46 -19.53 9.69 -11.55
C ILE A 46 -20.54 9.58 -10.40
N ARG A 47 -20.93 10.69 -9.76
CA ARG A 47 -22.04 10.71 -8.80
C ARG A 47 -23.36 10.36 -9.50
N TYR A 48 -23.55 10.82 -10.74
CA TYR A 48 -24.65 10.31 -11.57
C TYR A 48 -24.52 8.81 -11.82
N SER A 49 -23.34 8.24 -12.12
CA SER A 49 -23.19 6.78 -12.33
C SER A 49 -23.60 5.92 -11.14
N LYS A 50 -23.23 6.33 -9.90
CA LYS A 50 -23.66 5.63 -8.68
C LYS A 50 -25.16 5.78 -8.44
N THR A 51 -25.73 6.94 -8.80
CA THR A 51 -27.17 7.15 -8.81
C THR A 51 -27.86 6.35 -9.92
N TYR A 52 -27.24 6.16 -11.09
CA TYR A 52 -27.77 5.34 -12.20
C TYR A 52 -27.76 3.85 -11.84
N ILE A 53 -26.76 3.35 -11.12
CA ILE A 53 -26.74 1.97 -10.63
C ILE A 53 -27.89 1.76 -9.62
N LYS A 54 -28.11 2.71 -8.71
CA LYS A 54 -29.28 2.68 -7.81
C LYS A 54 -30.61 2.82 -8.58
N LEU A 55 -30.68 3.74 -9.52
CA LEU A 55 -31.83 3.96 -10.39
C LEU A 55 -32.15 2.72 -11.23
N SER A 56 -31.15 1.95 -11.65
CA SER A 56 -31.36 0.68 -12.37
C SER A 56 -32.00 -0.38 -11.48
N THR A 57 -31.65 -0.39 -10.19
CA THR A 57 -32.27 -1.26 -9.19
C THR A 57 -33.71 -0.82 -8.92
N ASP A 58 -33.95 0.47 -8.75
CA ASP A 58 -35.29 1.03 -8.51
C ASP A 58 -36.20 0.86 -9.75
N ALA A 59 -35.67 1.06 -10.96
CA ALA A 59 -36.39 0.85 -12.22
C ALA A 59 -36.80 -0.62 -12.41
N PHE A 60 -35.96 -1.57 -11.97
CA PHE A 60 -36.32 -2.99 -11.97
C PHE A 60 -37.53 -3.26 -11.07
N TYR A 61 -37.56 -2.70 -9.85
CA TYR A 61 -38.71 -2.85 -8.95
C TYR A 61 -39.97 -2.17 -9.48
N ILE A 62 -39.85 -0.98 -10.08
CA ILE A 62 -40.99 -0.29 -10.73
C ILE A 62 -41.54 -1.13 -11.89
N GLY A 63 -40.66 -1.71 -12.72
CA GLY A 63 -41.05 -2.62 -13.79
C GLY A 63 -41.76 -3.88 -13.26
N LEU A 64 -41.27 -4.44 -12.15
CA LEU A 64 -41.87 -5.62 -11.50
C LEU A 64 -43.27 -5.31 -10.96
N VAL A 65 -43.47 -4.15 -10.34
CA VAL A 65 -44.80 -3.71 -9.86
C VAL A 65 -45.78 -3.52 -11.02
N LEU A 66 -45.35 -2.89 -12.12
CA LEU A 66 -46.18 -2.72 -13.30
C LEU A 66 -46.56 -4.07 -13.94
N CYS A 67 -45.62 -5.01 -14.03
CA CYS A 67 -45.89 -6.37 -14.51
C CYS A 67 -46.86 -7.12 -13.58
N ALA A 68 -46.70 -6.98 -12.27
CA ALA A 68 -47.59 -7.61 -11.29
C ALA A 68 -49.02 -7.06 -11.40
N MET A 69 -49.19 -5.75 -11.60
CA MET A 69 -50.50 -5.13 -11.83
C MET A 69 -51.18 -5.67 -13.10
N LEU A 70 -50.43 -5.78 -14.21
CA LEU A 70 -50.95 -6.36 -15.45
C LEU A 70 -51.34 -7.83 -15.27
N ALA A 71 -50.51 -8.61 -14.58
CA ALA A 71 -50.81 -10.01 -14.29
C ALA A 71 -52.07 -10.16 -13.41
N PHE A 72 -52.23 -9.31 -12.40
CA PHE A 72 -53.42 -9.28 -11.54
C PHE A 72 -54.69 -9.02 -12.34
N ILE A 73 -54.70 -8.00 -13.21
CA ILE A 73 -55.84 -7.69 -14.08
C ILE A 73 -56.15 -8.88 -15.01
N THR A 74 -55.10 -9.45 -15.63
CA THR A 74 -55.23 -10.60 -16.54
C THR A 74 -55.83 -11.80 -15.82
N LEU A 75 -55.47 -12.03 -14.55
CA LEU A 75 -55.99 -13.11 -13.73
C LEU A 75 -57.50 -13.01 -13.49
N PHE A 76 -58.04 -11.82 -13.23
CA PHE A 76 -59.50 -11.63 -13.14
C PHE A 76 -60.22 -11.92 -14.45
N ILE A 77 -59.62 -11.52 -15.56
CA ILE A 77 -60.17 -11.79 -16.90
C ILE A 77 -60.15 -13.29 -17.18
N VAL A 78 -59.05 -13.99 -16.88
CA VAL A 78 -58.93 -15.44 -17.06
C VAL A 78 -59.93 -16.19 -16.20
N PHE A 79 -60.07 -15.87 -14.91
CA PHE A 79 -61.08 -16.50 -14.05
C PHE A 79 -62.51 -16.21 -14.51
N GLY A 80 -62.77 -14.97 -14.95
CA GLY A 80 -64.05 -14.60 -15.53
C GLY A 80 -64.39 -15.41 -16.79
N LEU A 81 -63.39 -15.66 -17.64
CA LEU A 81 -63.54 -16.42 -18.88
C LEU A 81 -63.69 -17.92 -18.61
N VAL A 82 -62.90 -18.49 -17.69
CA VAL A 82 -63.00 -19.90 -17.28
C VAL A 82 -64.35 -20.18 -16.63
N CYS A 83 -64.81 -19.37 -15.67
CA CYS A 83 -66.14 -19.56 -15.07
C CYS A 83 -67.29 -19.16 -15.99
N GLY A 84 -67.05 -18.34 -17.02
CA GLY A 84 -68.02 -18.04 -18.07
C GLY A 84 -68.27 -19.21 -19.03
N ILE A 85 -67.20 -19.95 -19.39
CA ILE A 85 -67.25 -21.10 -20.30
C ILE A 85 -67.64 -22.37 -19.57
N CYS A 86 -67.01 -22.66 -18.43
CA CYS A 86 -67.21 -23.91 -17.68
C CYS A 86 -68.35 -23.83 -16.65
N GLY A 87 -68.84 -22.62 -16.33
CA GLY A 87 -69.83 -22.43 -15.27
C GLY A 87 -71.27 -22.77 -15.68
N ARG A 88 -71.98 -23.45 -14.79
CA ARG A 88 -73.41 -23.79 -14.93
C ARG A 88 -74.29 -22.54 -14.75
N ARG A 89 -75.54 -22.59 -15.23
CA ARG A 89 -76.50 -21.49 -15.07
C ARG A 89 -76.86 -21.37 -13.57
N PRO A 90 -76.92 -20.16 -12.99
CA PRO A 90 -77.19 -20.00 -11.57
C PRO A 90 -78.66 -20.29 -11.30
N ASP A 91 -78.93 -21.45 -10.69
CA ASP A 91 -80.26 -22.00 -10.48
C ASP A 91 -80.73 -21.78 -9.03
N GLY A 92 -80.61 -20.55 -8.50
CA GLY A 92 -81.24 -20.07 -7.25
C GLY A 92 -80.90 -20.76 -5.91
N TYR A 93 -80.34 -21.98 -5.91
CA TYR A 93 -80.19 -22.85 -4.75
C TYR A 93 -78.83 -23.59 -4.66
N ASP A 94 -77.90 -23.38 -5.61
CA ASP A 94 -76.57 -23.99 -5.60
C ASP A 94 -75.45 -22.94 -5.44
N ASP A 95 -74.66 -23.06 -4.37
CA ASP A 95 -73.47 -22.24 -4.06
C ASP A 95 -72.20 -22.85 -4.69
N ASP A 96 -72.25 -23.19 -5.98
CA ASP A 96 -71.04 -23.57 -6.69
C ASP A 96 -70.13 -22.34 -6.90
N CYS A 97 -68.87 -22.46 -6.46
CA CYS A 97 -67.84 -21.42 -6.56
C CYS A 97 -67.62 -20.91 -8.00
N CYS A 98 -67.92 -21.74 -9.01
CA CYS A 98 -67.76 -21.41 -10.42
C CYS A 98 -69.09 -21.53 -11.18
N ASN A 99 -69.90 -20.48 -11.11
CA ASN A 99 -71.12 -20.34 -11.89
C ASN A 99 -71.00 -19.23 -12.95
N LYS A 100 -71.91 -19.24 -13.94
CA LYS A 100 -71.87 -18.28 -15.05
C LYS A 100 -72.06 -16.82 -14.60
N GLY A 101 -72.76 -16.60 -13.49
CA GLY A 101 -72.92 -15.28 -12.85
C GLY A 101 -71.63 -14.78 -12.20
N ALA A 102 -70.87 -15.67 -11.54
CA ALA A 102 -69.56 -15.37 -10.97
C ALA A 102 -68.55 -15.01 -12.07
N GLY A 103 -68.56 -15.75 -13.19
CA GLY A 103 -67.76 -15.42 -14.37
C GLY A 103 -68.03 -14.01 -14.91
N SER A 104 -69.31 -13.64 -15.05
CA SER A 104 -69.70 -12.28 -15.47
C SER A 104 -69.24 -11.20 -14.47
N ARG A 105 -69.30 -11.47 -13.17
CA ARG A 105 -68.85 -10.52 -12.13
C ARG A 105 -67.32 -10.35 -12.15
N PHE A 106 -66.56 -11.44 -12.31
CA PHE A 106 -65.10 -11.38 -12.43
C PHE A 106 -64.65 -10.66 -13.72
N LEU A 107 -65.33 -10.87 -14.86
CA LEU A 107 -65.07 -10.10 -16.08
C LEU A 107 -65.35 -8.61 -15.89
N LEU A 108 -66.48 -8.26 -15.26
CA LEU A 108 -66.82 -6.87 -14.98
C LEU A 108 -65.76 -6.22 -14.08
N LEU A 109 -65.34 -6.89 -13.00
CA LEU A 109 -64.27 -6.41 -12.11
C LEU A 109 -62.93 -6.24 -12.84
N GLY A 110 -62.55 -7.20 -13.69
CA GLY A 110 -61.33 -7.12 -14.48
C GLY A 110 -61.31 -5.90 -15.41
N VAL A 111 -62.40 -5.64 -16.13
CA VAL A 111 -62.54 -4.46 -17.00
C VAL A 111 -62.59 -3.16 -16.18
N THR A 112 -63.26 -3.15 -15.03
CA THR A 112 -63.26 -1.99 -14.13
C THR A 112 -61.85 -1.65 -13.63
N PHE A 113 -61.07 -2.65 -13.21
CA PHE A 113 -59.66 -2.43 -12.82
C PHE A 113 -58.80 -2.00 -13.99
N GLN A 114 -58.99 -2.58 -15.19
CA GLN A 114 -58.30 -2.14 -16.39
C GLN A 114 -58.54 -0.66 -16.67
N PHE A 115 -59.80 -0.20 -16.59
CA PHE A 115 -60.12 1.22 -16.80
C PHE A 115 -59.52 2.10 -15.69
N LEU A 116 -59.60 1.67 -14.43
CA LEU A 116 -59.07 2.40 -13.28
C LEU A 116 -57.55 2.59 -13.36
N PHE A 117 -56.81 1.56 -13.78
CA PHE A 117 -55.35 1.61 -13.87
C PHE A 117 -54.82 1.97 -15.26
N SER A 118 -55.67 2.11 -16.28
CA SER A 118 -55.26 2.35 -17.68
C SER A 118 -54.33 3.56 -17.83
N CYS A 119 -54.64 4.67 -17.16
CA CYS A 119 -53.83 5.89 -17.26
C CYS A 119 -52.44 5.69 -16.66
N VAL A 120 -52.37 5.04 -15.49
CA VAL A 120 -51.11 4.77 -14.78
C VAL A 120 -50.24 3.79 -15.58
N LEU A 121 -50.83 2.71 -16.10
CA LEU A 121 -50.13 1.73 -16.91
C LEU A 121 -49.60 2.34 -18.22
N ALA A 122 -50.43 3.15 -18.90
CA ALA A 122 -50.02 3.83 -20.13
C ALA A 122 -48.85 4.81 -19.88
N ALA A 123 -48.97 5.66 -18.85
CA ALA A 123 -47.90 6.59 -18.48
C ALA A 123 -46.61 5.85 -18.09
N GLY A 124 -46.72 4.79 -17.29
CA GLY A 124 -45.58 3.97 -16.87
C GLY A 124 -44.83 3.35 -18.06
N ILE A 125 -45.57 2.77 -19.02
CA ILE A 125 -44.98 2.19 -20.24
C ILE A 125 -44.25 3.26 -21.06
N ILE A 126 -44.84 4.44 -21.25
CA ILE A 126 -44.20 5.53 -22.00
C ILE A 126 -42.88 5.95 -21.34
N ILE A 127 -42.89 6.14 -20.02
CA ILE A 127 -41.68 6.52 -19.27
C ILE A 127 -40.59 5.46 -19.41
N LEU A 128 -40.95 4.17 -19.29
CA LEU A 128 -40.01 3.07 -19.45
C LEU A 128 -39.43 3.01 -20.87
N ILE A 129 -40.25 3.22 -21.90
CA ILE A 129 -39.79 3.26 -23.30
C ILE A 129 -38.80 4.43 -23.50
N VAL A 130 -39.16 5.63 -23.05
CA VAL A 130 -38.27 6.80 -23.18
C VAL A 130 -36.96 6.57 -22.45
N PHE A 131 -37.01 6.04 -21.21
CA PHE A 131 -35.81 5.76 -20.43
C PHE A 131 -34.95 4.66 -21.08
N SER A 132 -35.57 3.59 -21.57
CA SER A 132 -34.87 2.49 -22.26
C SER A 132 -34.16 2.98 -23.52
N VAL A 133 -34.87 3.74 -24.37
CA VAL A 133 -34.29 4.32 -25.59
C VAL A 133 -33.19 5.32 -25.26
N ALA A 134 -33.40 6.19 -24.28
CA ALA A 134 -32.39 7.15 -23.84
C ALA A 134 -31.13 6.44 -23.33
N SER A 135 -31.27 5.41 -22.49
CA SER A 135 -30.13 4.65 -21.98
C SER A 135 -29.39 3.92 -23.11
N GLN A 136 -30.12 3.31 -24.05
CA GLN A 136 -29.52 2.63 -25.18
C GLN A 136 -28.72 3.60 -26.06
N ARG A 137 -29.30 4.75 -26.43
CA ARG A 137 -28.67 5.73 -27.32
C ARG A 137 -27.56 6.55 -26.66
N LEU A 138 -27.73 6.95 -25.41
CA LEU A 138 -26.80 7.85 -24.72
C LEU A 138 -25.66 7.10 -24.04
N ILE A 139 -25.83 5.83 -23.71
CA ILE A 139 -24.87 5.07 -22.90
C ILE A 139 -24.41 3.80 -23.61
N CYS A 140 -25.32 2.90 -23.98
CA CYS A 140 -24.91 1.60 -24.52
C CYS A 140 -24.26 1.70 -25.91
N ASP A 141 -24.88 2.44 -26.83
CA ASP A 141 -24.37 2.65 -28.19
C ASP A 141 -22.96 3.28 -28.21
N PRO A 142 -22.67 4.39 -27.49
CA PRO A 142 -21.32 4.97 -27.49
C PRO A 142 -20.27 4.10 -26.79
N LEU A 143 -20.65 3.29 -25.80
CA LEU A 143 -19.72 2.34 -25.17
C LEU A 143 -19.43 1.14 -26.07
N LYS A 144 -20.44 0.64 -26.81
CA LYS A 144 -20.30 -0.55 -27.66
C LYS A 144 -19.57 -0.24 -28.97
N GLU A 145 -19.94 0.86 -29.62
CA GLU A 145 -19.41 1.28 -30.93
C GLU A 145 -19.02 2.77 -30.88
N PRO A 146 -17.89 3.12 -30.25
CA PRO A 146 -17.51 4.51 -30.03
C PRO A 146 -17.31 5.28 -31.34
N ASN A 147 -16.82 4.61 -32.39
CA ASN A 147 -16.47 5.23 -33.68
C ASN A 147 -17.68 5.78 -34.46
N ASN A 148 -18.90 5.28 -34.20
CA ASN A 148 -20.09 5.65 -34.96
C ASN A 148 -21.06 6.53 -34.15
N SER A 149 -20.66 6.96 -32.95
CA SER A 149 -21.54 7.73 -32.07
C SER A 149 -21.22 9.23 -32.14
N LEU A 150 -22.21 10.05 -32.50
CA LEU A 150 -22.09 11.52 -32.50
C LEU A 150 -21.68 12.06 -31.12
N ILE A 151 -22.16 11.42 -30.06
CA ILE A 151 -21.92 11.83 -28.67
C ILE A 151 -20.43 11.72 -28.33
N VAL A 152 -19.76 10.63 -28.72
CA VAL A 152 -18.31 10.47 -28.47
C VAL A 152 -17.52 11.46 -29.31
N HIS A 153 -17.97 11.78 -30.53
CA HIS A 153 -17.31 12.78 -31.36
C HIS A 153 -17.37 14.20 -30.74
N ASP A 154 -18.50 14.61 -30.19
CA ASP A 154 -18.61 15.91 -29.50
C ASP A 154 -17.83 15.94 -28.19
N LEU A 155 -17.87 14.85 -27.41
CA LEU A 155 -17.05 14.72 -26.20
C LEU A 155 -15.56 14.76 -26.51
N ASN A 156 -15.12 14.15 -27.62
CA ASN A 156 -13.76 14.22 -28.09
C ASN A 156 -13.32 15.66 -28.38
N LYS A 157 -14.14 16.45 -29.06
CA LYS A 157 -13.82 17.87 -29.34
C LYS A 157 -13.67 18.69 -28.07
N LEU A 158 -14.56 18.49 -27.10
CA LEU A 158 -14.48 19.17 -25.80
C LEU A 158 -13.21 18.75 -25.05
N LEU A 159 -12.89 17.45 -25.06
CA LEU A 159 -11.68 16.95 -24.41
C LEU A 159 -10.41 17.47 -25.08
N GLU A 160 -10.37 17.52 -26.41
CA GLU A 160 -9.26 18.07 -27.19
C GLU A 160 -9.07 19.57 -26.91
N GLN A 161 -10.16 20.33 -26.78
CA GLN A 161 -10.10 21.75 -26.44
C GLN A 161 -9.53 22.00 -25.03
N GLU A 162 -9.92 21.20 -24.04
CA GLU A 162 -9.42 21.32 -22.66
C GLU A 162 -7.98 20.81 -22.52
N LEU A 163 -7.58 19.80 -23.30
CA LEU A 163 -6.24 19.22 -23.25
C LEU A 163 -5.24 19.86 -24.22
N ASN A 164 -5.64 20.81 -25.07
CA ASN A 164 -4.73 21.50 -26.00
C ASN A 164 -3.53 22.17 -25.31
N GLU A 165 -3.68 22.59 -24.05
CA GLU A 165 -2.60 23.16 -23.22
C GLU A 165 -1.62 22.08 -22.69
N THR A 166 -1.97 20.80 -22.82
CA THR A 166 -1.15 19.67 -22.40
C THR A 166 -0.56 18.94 -23.60
N LYS A 167 0.62 18.31 -23.43
CA LYS A 167 1.21 17.45 -24.48
C LYS A 167 0.42 16.15 -24.74
N PHE A 168 -0.70 15.95 -24.07
CA PHE A 168 -1.50 14.73 -24.14
C PHE A 168 -2.60 14.88 -25.20
N ASN A 169 -2.51 14.05 -26.24
CA ASN A 169 -3.61 13.89 -27.20
C ASN A 169 -4.44 12.67 -26.80
N LEU A 170 -5.54 12.91 -26.10
CA LEU A 170 -6.47 11.88 -25.64
C LEU A 170 -7.73 11.89 -26.49
N LYS A 171 -8.03 10.74 -27.08
CA LYS A 171 -9.23 10.48 -27.88
C LYS A 171 -10.05 9.39 -27.23
N LEU A 172 -11.27 9.73 -26.80
CA LEU A 172 -12.16 8.84 -26.05
C LEU A 172 -12.55 7.60 -26.85
N ASP A 173 -12.72 7.72 -28.17
CA ASP A 173 -12.97 6.61 -29.09
C ASP A 173 -11.82 5.59 -29.09
N GLN A 174 -10.57 6.08 -29.16
CA GLN A 174 -9.39 5.23 -29.10
C GLN A 174 -9.21 4.63 -27.71
N MET A 175 -9.48 5.39 -26.66
CA MET A 175 -9.41 4.94 -25.28
C MET A 175 -10.36 3.77 -25.02
N ILE A 176 -11.64 3.90 -25.41
CA ILE A 176 -12.65 2.84 -25.27
C ILE A 176 -12.27 1.61 -26.10
N ASN A 177 -11.87 1.80 -27.36
CA ASN A 177 -11.44 0.69 -28.22
C ASN A 177 -10.22 -0.06 -27.67
N ARG A 178 -9.20 0.65 -27.17
CA ARG A 178 -8.00 0.04 -26.56
C ARG A 178 -8.34 -0.65 -25.24
N CYS A 179 -9.30 -0.12 -24.48
CA CYS A 179 -9.84 -0.77 -23.28
C CYS A 179 -10.53 -2.10 -23.64
N HIS A 180 -11.35 -2.13 -24.68
CA HIS A 180 -11.99 -3.38 -25.17
C HIS A 180 -10.97 -4.43 -25.64
N GLN A 181 -9.77 -4.00 -26.06
CA GLN A 181 -8.66 -4.86 -26.44
C GLN A 181 -7.77 -5.31 -25.25
N ASN A 182 -8.15 -5.00 -24.00
CA ASN A 182 -7.37 -5.29 -22.79
C ASN A 182 -5.92 -4.77 -22.86
N ARG A 183 -5.71 -3.61 -23.49
CA ARG A 183 -4.39 -2.97 -23.54
C ARG A 183 -4.01 -2.40 -22.17
N SER A 184 -2.70 -2.22 -21.95
CA SER A 184 -2.19 -1.59 -20.73
C SER A 184 -2.67 -0.14 -20.61
N LEU A 185 -2.75 0.38 -19.38
CA LEU A 185 -3.15 1.78 -19.14
C LEU A 185 -2.27 2.78 -19.92
N PHE A 186 -0.97 2.46 -20.07
CA PHE A 186 -0.01 3.26 -20.83
C PHE A 186 -0.44 3.43 -22.29
N ASN A 187 -0.83 2.33 -22.94
CA ASN A 187 -1.32 2.36 -24.31
C ASN A 187 -2.75 2.91 -24.39
N VAL A 188 -3.63 2.65 -23.42
CA VAL A 188 -5.01 3.16 -23.42
C VAL A 188 -5.05 4.68 -23.38
N LEU A 189 -4.20 5.29 -22.56
CA LEU A 189 -4.08 6.75 -22.43
C LEU A 189 -3.13 7.37 -23.49
N ASN A 190 -2.61 6.56 -24.42
CA ASN A 190 -1.71 7.00 -25.49
C ASN A 190 -0.43 7.69 -24.99
N LEU A 191 0.12 7.23 -23.87
CA LEU A 191 1.35 7.81 -23.29
C LEU A 191 2.58 7.57 -24.16
N ASP A 192 2.49 6.60 -25.09
CA ASP A 192 3.52 6.29 -26.09
C ASP A 192 3.95 7.56 -26.89
N THR A 193 3.07 8.56 -27.06
CA THR A 193 3.40 9.79 -27.80
C THR A 193 4.14 10.84 -26.97
N VAL A 194 4.12 10.71 -25.64
CA VAL A 194 4.73 11.66 -24.70
C VAL A 194 5.99 11.07 -24.06
N TYR A 195 6.00 9.76 -23.86
CA TYR A 195 7.08 9.03 -23.22
C TYR A 195 7.57 7.92 -24.14
N ASP A 196 8.82 8.04 -24.58
CA ASP A 196 9.48 7.00 -25.35
C ASP A 196 10.10 5.97 -24.40
N LEU A 197 9.57 4.75 -24.39
CA LEU A 197 10.11 3.65 -23.60
C LEU A 197 11.45 3.15 -24.15
N ASP A 198 11.76 3.42 -25.43
CA ASP A 198 13.04 3.08 -26.04
C ASP A 198 14.17 3.97 -25.48
N GLU A 199 13.86 5.20 -25.08
CA GLU A 199 14.80 6.06 -24.34
C GLU A 199 15.17 5.42 -22.99
N LEU A 200 14.25 4.68 -22.36
CA LEU A 200 14.51 3.99 -21.09
C LEU A 200 15.50 2.83 -21.28
N SER A 201 15.34 2.04 -22.34
CA SER A 201 16.29 1.00 -22.75
C SER A 201 17.66 1.59 -23.09
N SER A 202 17.67 2.77 -23.74
CA SER A 202 18.89 3.48 -24.09
C SER A 202 19.72 3.90 -22.88
N PHE A 203 19.15 4.05 -21.67
CA PHE A 203 19.94 4.36 -20.47
C PHE A 203 20.98 3.28 -20.16
N VAL A 204 20.64 2.00 -20.34
CA VAL A 204 21.58 0.89 -20.11
C VAL A 204 22.79 0.99 -21.05
N GLN A 205 22.53 1.36 -22.31
CA GLN A 205 23.57 1.62 -23.31
C GLN A 205 24.33 2.93 -23.05
N LYS A 206 23.64 4.00 -22.67
CA LYS A 206 24.19 5.34 -22.42
C LYS A 206 25.16 5.36 -21.24
N PHE A 207 24.87 4.60 -20.19
CA PHE A 207 25.76 4.45 -19.04
C PHE A 207 26.82 3.36 -19.21
N GLN A 208 26.89 2.71 -20.39
CA GLN A 208 27.88 1.68 -20.74
C GLN A 208 28.03 0.59 -19.67
N ILE A 209 26.96 0.29 -18.93
CA ILE A 209 27.00 -0.59 -17.75
C ILE A 209 27.53 -1.96 -18.14
N SER A 210 27.13 -2.48 -19.31
CA SER A 210 27.61 -3.75 -19.87
C SER A 210 29.12 -3.76 -20.16
N GLN A 211 29.67 -2.63 -20.62
CA GLN A 211 31.08 -2.52 -20.98
C GLN A 211 31.96 -2.37 -19.74
N LEU A 212 31.52 -1.55 -18.78
CA LEU A 212 32.15 -1.43 -17.46
C LEU A 212 32.15 -2.76 -16.70
N MET A 213 31.04 -3.52 -16.72
CA MET A 213 30.99 -4.85 -16.11
C MET A 213 31.89 -5.87 -16.81
N SER A 214 31.96 -5.85 -18.14
CA SER A 214 32.87 -6.72 -18.89
C SER A 214 34.34 -6.41 -18.58
N ASN A 215 34.71 -5.13 -18.45
CA ASN A 215 36.06 -4.72 -18.09
C ASN A 215 36.44 -5.15 -16.67
N LEU A 216 35.53 -5.00 -15.71
CA LEU A 216 35.72 -5.45 -14.33
C LEU A 216 35.90 -6.97 -14.26
N ARG A 217 35.05 -7.72 -14.96
CA ARG A 217 35.16 -9.19 -15.08
C ARG A 217 36.48 -9.62 -15.71
N ASN A 218 36.91 -8.96 -16.78
CA ASN A 218 38.15 -9.32 -17.48
C ASN A 218 39.43 -9.02 -16.68
N LYS A 219 39.36 -8.08 -15.71
CA LYS A 219 40.47 -7.75 -14.80
C LYS A 219 40.48 -8.58 -13.52
N ILE A 220 39.33 -9.12 -13.09
CA ILE A 220 39.27 -10.12 -12.02
C ILE A 220 39.63 -11.47 -12.63
N LYS A 221 40.92 -11.67 -12.90
CA LYS A 221 41.47 -12.99 -13.21
C LYS A 221 42.05 -13.56 -11.92
N PHE A 222 41.42 -14.59 -11.39
CA PHE A 222 42.04 -15.44 -10.38
C PHE A 222 43.16 -16.23 -11.06
N ASP A 223 44.34 -15.61 -11.17
CA ASP A 223 45.52 -16.16 -11.82
C ASP A 223 46.07 -17.36 -11.03
N GLY A 224 45.41 -18.52 -11.13
CA GLY A 224 45.90 -19.85 -10.73
C GLY A 224 46.25 -20.07 -9.25
N GLN A 225 46.48 -19.02 -8.47
CA GLN A 225 46.93 -19.04 -7.09
C GLN A 225 45.74 -19.25 -6.18
N GLN A 226 45.90 -20.14 -5.20
CA GLN A 226 44.89 -20.35 -4.18
C GLN A 226 44.61 -19.01 -3.48
N VAL A 227 43.36 -18.58 -3.49
CA VAL A 227 42.90 -17.42 -2.74
C VAL A 227 43.04 -17.78 -1.27
N VAL A 228 43.87 -17.03 -0.54
CA VAL A 228 44.07 -17.18 0.91
C VAL A 228 43.42 -15.98 1.59
N LEU A 229 42.27 -16.18 2.24
CA LEU A 229 41.55 -15.12 2.95
C LEU A 229 42.12 -14.93 4.36
N ILE A 230 42.62 -16.01 4.97
CA ILE A 230 43.23 -15.98 6.29
C ILE A 230 44.51 -16.79 6.28
N THR A 231 45.57 -16.22 6.84
CA THR A 231 46.86 -16.91 6.97
C THR A 231 46.79 -17.95 8.11
N PRO A 232 47.60 -19.02 8.05
CA PRO A 232 47.67 -20.01 9.13
C PRO A 232 48.00 -19.37 10.50
N ARG A 233 48.86 -18.35 10.51
CA ARG A 233 49.20 -17.59 11.72
C ARG A 233 48.00 -16.82 12.28
N ALA A 234 47.22 -16.16 11.43
CA ALA A 234 46.01 -15.47 11.88
C ALA A 234 44.97 -16.46 12.42
N LYS A 235 44.82 -17.65 11.83
CA LYS A 235 43.97 -18.72 12.36
C LYS A 235 44.43 -19.19 13.75
N GLN A 236 45.74 -19.31 13.95
CA GLN A 236 46.31 -19.63 15.26
C GLN A 236 46.04 -18.54 16.30
N TYR A 237 46.30 -17.27 15.98
CA TYR A 237 46.02 -16.16 16.91
C TYR A 237 44.54 -16.06 17.30
N LEU A 238 43.63 -16.26 16.34
CA LEU A 238 42.19 -16.27 16.65
C LEU A 238 41.82 -17.47 17.54
N SER A 239 42.41 -18.64 17.29
CA SER A 239 42.18 -19.82 18.13
C SER A 239 42.75 -19.65 19.55
N GLU A 240 43.90 -19.00 19.68
CA GLU A 240 44.49 -18.63 20.98
C GLU A 240 43.62 -17.61 21.71
N LEU A 241 43.09 -16.60 21.00
CA LEU A 241 42.17 -15.62 21.57
C LEU A 241 40.87 -16.28 22.06
N ALA A 242 40.29 -17.19 21.28
CA ALA A 242 39.08 -17.94 21.62
C ALA A 242 39.25 -18.81 22.88
N ASN A 243 40.47 -19.30 23.12
CA ASN A 243 40.82 -20.14 24.28
C ASN A 243 41.51 -19.35 25.40
N SER A 244 41.66 -18.04 25.26
CA SER A 244 42.30 -17.20 26.26
C SER A 244 41.40 -17.01 27.48
N SER A 245 41.99 -16.63 28.62
CA SER A 245 41.25 -16.28 29.85
C SER A 245 40.25 -15.14 29.65
N LEU A 246 40.39 -14.37 28.56
CA LEU A 246 39.45 -13.31 28.18
C LEU A 246 38.10 -13.88 27.70
N ALA A 247 38.10 -15.06 27.07
CA ALA A 247 36.87 -15.72 26.62
C ALA A 247 36.01 -16.23 27.79
N THR A 248 36.65 -16.54 28.93
CA THR A 248 36.00 -17.02 30.15
C THR A 248 35.84 -15.94 31.23
N PHE A 249 36.19 -14.68 30.92
CA PHE A 249 36.16 -13.61 31.91
C PHE A 249 34.71 -13.27 32.31
N PRO A 250 34.33 -13.39 33.59
CA PRO A 250 32.95 -13.21 34.03
C PRO A 250 32.62 -11.71 34.18
N PHE A 251 32.43 -11.00 33.07
CA PHE A 251 32.08 -9.57 33.05
C PHE A 251 30.82 -9.27 33.88
N SER A 252 29.85 -10.20 33.93
CA SER A 252 28.64 -10.07 34.75
C SER A 252 28.96 -9.89 36.24
N ARG A 253 29.89 -10.68 36.79
CA ARG A 253 30.28 -10.56 38.21
C ARG A 253 30.90 -9.21 38.53
N LEU A 254 31.63 -8.62 37.59
CA LEU A 254 32.23 -7.30 37.77
C LEU A 254 31.18 -6.20 37.66
N ILE A 255 30.21 -6.35 36.76
CA ILE A 255 29.07 -5.44 36.61
C ILE A 255 28.18 -5.48 37.87
N ASP A 256 27.91 -6.67 38.41
CA ASP A 256 27.09 -6.86 39.62
C ASP A 256 27.79 -6.38 40.89
N ALA A 257 29.13 -6.38 40.91
CA ALA A 257 29.91 -5.86 42.02
C ALA A 257 29.94 -4.31 42.07
N LEU A 258 29.50 -3.62 41.02
CA LEU A 258 29.40 -2.17 41.00
C LEU A 258 28.07 -1.71 41.62
N PRO A 259 28.09 -0.87 42.67
CA PRO A 259 26.86 -0.45 43.34
C PRO A 259 26.00 0.44 42.41
N GLU A 260 24.69 0.20 42.38
CA GLU A 260 23.74 1.06 41.64
C GLU A 260 23.56 2.42 42.32
N ASN A 261 23.62 2.47 43.64
CA ASN A 261 23.64 3.69 44.45
C ASN A 261 24.75 3.57 45.51
N ILE A 262 25.73 4.49 45.50
CA ILE A 262 26.82 4.51 46.49
C ILE A 262 26.30 4.87 47.88
N ILE A 263 25.22 5.65 47.97
CA ILE A 263 24.57 6.03 49.22
C ILE A 263 23.05 5.85 49.08
N SER A 264 22.41 5.34 50.13
CA SER A 264 20.97 5.04 50.15
C SER A 264 20.06 6.27 50.25
N TYR A 265 20.63 7.46 50.42
CA TYR A 265 19.95 8.73 50.65
C TYR A 265 20.56 9.81 49.76
N ASP A 266 19.73 10.73 49.23
CA ASP A 266 20.21 11.85 48.42
C ASP A 266 20.80 12.93 49.35
N LEU A 267 22.15 12.98 49.41
CA LEU A 267 22.84 13.97 50.23
C LEU A 267 22.61 15.40 49.75
N MET A 268 22.21 15.58 48.48
CA MET A 268 21.90 16.89 47.90
C MET A 268 20.54 17.40 48.41
N GLU A 269 19.59 16.49 48.59
CA GLU A 269 18.28 16.76 49.23
C GLU A 269 18.47 17.13 50.71
N ILE A 270 19.29 16.35 51.43
CA ILE A 270 19.62 16.63 52.84
C ILE A 270 20.37 17.97 52.98
N SER A 271 21.31 18.29 52.07
CA SER A 271 21.98 19.60 52.10
C SER A 271 21.02 20.74 51.83
N ALA A 272 20.07 20.57 50.91
CA ALA A 272 19.06 21.58 50.59
C ALA A 272 18.11 21.85 51.77
N GLU A 273 17.67 20.80 52.48
CA GLU A 273 16.88 20.96 53.70
C GLU A 273 17.67 21.67 54.81
N LEU A 274 18.95 21.32 54.98
CA LEU A 274 19.83 21.96 55.97
C LEU A 274 20.11 23.44 55.63
N GLU A 275 20.16 23.81 54.36
CA GLU A 275 20.24 25.22 53.93
C GLU A 275 18.97 26.00 54.27
N GLN A 276 17.78 25.43 54.07
CA GLN A 276 16.52 26.07 54.47
C GLN A 276 16.43 26.29 55.98
N LEU A 277 16.96 25.35 56.77
CA LEU A 277 17.06 25.48 58.23
C LEU A 277 18.07 26.54 58.67
N LYS A 278 19.14 26.78 57.90
CA LYS A 278 20.12 27.84 58.16
C LYS A 278 19.50 29.24 58.08
N ASP A 279 18.59 29.47 57.13
CA ASP A 279 17.90 30.76 56.97
C ASP A 279 16.95 31.07 58.14
N SER A 280 16.45 30.05 58.84
CA SER A 280 15.62 30.20 60.04
C SER A 280 16.42 30.47 61.33
N PHE A 281 17.74 30.24 61.35
CA PHE A 281 18.60 30.41 62.53
C PHE A 281 19.93 31.14 62.20
N PRO A 282 19.95 32.48 62.21
CA PRO A 282 21.06 33.27 61.65
C PRO A 282 22.40 33.24 62.42
N SER A 283 22.50 32.55 63.57
CA SER A 283 23.63 32.68 64.51
C SER A 283 24.36 31.37 64.83
N THR A 284 24.77 30.59 63.84
CA THR A 284 25.75 29.50 64.07
C THR A 284 26.70 29.27 62.89
N SER A 285 27.85 29.93 62.90
CA SER A 285 28.96 29.68 61.93
C SER A 285 29.41 28.21 61.86
N LYS A 286 29.19 27.44 62.94
CA LYS A 286 29.45 25.99 63.00
C LYS A 286 28.51 25.14 62.15
N ILE A 287 27.28 25.62 61.88
CA ILE A 287 26.32 24.91 61.03
C ILE A 287 26.67 25.13 59.55
N ALA A 288 27.04 26.35 59.17
CA ALA A 288 27.47 26.67 57.82
C ALA A 288 28.70 25.87 57.35
N ASP A 289 29.74 25.70 58.20
CA ASP A 289 30.92 24.86 57.87
C ASP A 289 30.54 23.38 57.66
N LYS A 290 29.59 22.87 58.45
CA LYS A 290 29.12 21.48 58.28
C LYS A 290 28.32 21.31 56.99
N ILE A 291 27.44 22.24 56.65
CA ILE A 291 26.68 22.23 55.39
C ILE A 291 27.62 22.22 54.20
N TYR A 292 28.62 23.13 54.18
CA TYR A 292 29.61 23.18 53.10
C TYR A 292 30.39 21.87 52.93
N ARG A 293 30.77 21.22 54.04
CA ARG A 293 31.42 19.90 53.99
C ARG A 293 30.48 18.82 53.46
N PHE A 294 29.21 18.85 53.85
CA PHE A 294 28.19 17.92 53.35
C PHE A 294 27.97 18.09 51.85
N GLU A 295 27.86 19.31 51.34
CA GLU A 295 27.77 19.58 49.90
C GLU A 295 28.99 19.10 49.13
N THR A 296 30.19 19.32 49.69
CA THR A 296 31.44 18.83 49.09
C THR A 296 31.43 17.29 49.01
N ILE A 297 30.99 16.61 50.08
CA ILE A 297 30.86 15.15 50.10
C ILE A 297 29.80 14.68 49.10
N ALA A 298 28.63 15.32 49.04
CA ALA A 298 27.55 15.02 48.10
C ALA A 298 28.02 15.15 46.65
N SER A 299 28.76 16.23 46.33
CA SER A 299 29.36 16.46 45.03
C SER A 299 30.38 15.36 44.67
N ASN A 300 31.28 15.02 45.60
CA ASN A 300 32.26 13.95 45.39
C ASN A 300 31.60 12.59 45.18
N VAL A 301 30.56 12.27 45.95
CA VAL A 301 29.77 11.03 45.79
C VAL A 301 29.12 10.98 44.41
N LYS A 302 28.55 12.09 43.92
CA LYS A 302 27.97 12.19 42.59
C LYS A 302 29.01 11.97 41.48
N VAL A 303 30.23 12.50 41.64
CA VAL A 303 31.33 12.26 40.71
C VAL A 303 31.73 10.77 40.70
N ILE A 304 31.82 10.13 41.86
CA ILE A 304 32.16 8.69 41.94
C ILE A 304 31.02 7.84 41.33
N GLN A 305 29.76 8.20 41.60
CA GLN A 305 28.59 7.53 41.03
C GLN A 305 28.60 7.58 39.50
N ASN A 306 28.87 8.76 38.93
CA ASN A 306 28.99 8.93 37.49
C ASN A 306 30.12 8.05 36.92
N LYS A 307 31.29 8.02 37.57
CA LYS A 307 32.40 7.17 37.14
C LYS A 307 32.08 5.67 37.23
N CYS A 308 31.35 5.23 38.26
CA CYS A 308 30.88 3.85 38.38
C CYS A 308 29.88 3.49 37.27
N ASN A 309 28.96 4.40 36.93
CA ASN A 309 28.02 4.22 35.83
C ASN A 309 28.71 4.20 34.46
N ASP A 310 29.70 5.08 34.25
CA ASP A 310 30.54 5.08 33.05
C ASP A 310 31.28 3.74 32.93
N LEU A 311 31.91 3.28 34.01
CA LEU A 311 32.60 2.00 34.05
C LEU A 311 31.67 0.83 33.75
N LYS A 312 30.47 0.80 34.34
CA LYS A 312 29.42 -0.20 34.04
C LYS A 312 29.07 -0.21 32.55
N THR A 313 28.87 0.97 31.96
CA THR A 313 28.57 1.13 30.53
C THR A 313 29.71 0.63 29.65
N HIS A 314 30.96 0.94 30.01
CA HIS A 314 32.14 0.46 29.28
C HIS A 314 32.28 -1.06 29.36
N LEU A 315 32.05 -1.67 30.54
CA LEU A 315 32.11 -3.11 30.72
C LEU A 315 31.04 -3.85 29.90
N ILE A 316 29.81 -3.34 29.88
CA ILE A 316 28.73 -3.90 29.05
C ILE A 316 29.10 -3.80 27.56
N ARG A 317 29.64 -2.65 27.12
CA ARG A 317 30.06 -2.45 25.73
C ARG A 317 31.18 -3.41 25.34
N ILE A 318 32.17 -3.61 26.21
CA ILE A 318 33.28 -4.55 25.98
C ILE A 318 32.76 -5.98 25.87
N ASP A 319 31.91 -6.42 26.81
CA ASP A 319 31.34 -7.78 26.78
C ASP A 319 30.54 -8.04 25.49
N ASN A 320 29.67 -7.11 25.11
CA ASN A 320 28.89 -7.21 23.87
C ASN A 320 29.77 -7.19 22.61
N SER A 321 30.81 -6.34 22.59
CA SER A 321 31.71 -6.22 21.44
C SER A 321 32.60 -7.46 21.27
N LEU A 322 33.03 -8.07 22.37
CA LEU A 322 33.80 -9.32 22.34
C LEU A 322 32.95 -10.49 21.83
N LYS A 323 31.67 -10.52 22.18
CA LYS A 323 30.74 -11.58 21.78
C LYS A 323 30.26 -11.49 20.33
N LEU A 324 30.35 -10.32 19.67
CA LEU A 324 29.91 -10.12 18.28
C LEU A 324 28.48 -10.67 18.00
N ASN A 325 27.56 -10.46 18.95
CA ASN A 325 26.18 -11.01 18.97
C ASN A 325 26.06 -12.54 19.12
N TYR A 326 27.12 -13.26 19.48
CA TYR A 326 27.07 -14.67 19.86
C TYR A 326 27.03 -14.85 21.38
N GLU A 327 26.79 -16.08 21.85
CA GLU A 327 26.73 -16.40 23.28
C GLU A 327 28.08 -16.21 24.00
N SER A 328 29.19 -16.45 23.30
CA SER A 328 30.54 -16.31 23.82
C SER A 328 31.56 -15.95 22.73
N LEU A 329 32.69 -15.38 23.13
CA LEU A 329 33.81 -15.07 22.22
C LEU A 329 34.31 -16.32 21.47
N ASN A 330 34.34 -17.49 22.12
CA ASN A 330 34.81 -18.73 21.49
C ASN A 330 33.86 -19.17 20.35
N VAL A 331 32.55 -19.09 20.59
CA VAL A 331 31.53 -19.37 19.56
C VAL A 331 31.61 -18.36 18.42
N ALA A 332 31.83 -17.07 18.71
CA ALA A 332 31.98 -16.04 17.69
C ALA A 332 33.18 -16.30 16.77
N VAL A 333 34.34 -16.61 17.36
CA VAL A 333 35.57 -16.88 16.61
C VAL A 333 35.45 -18.19 15.80
N ALA A 334 34.87 -19.24 16.37
CA ALA A 334 34.66 -20.50 15.66
C ALA A 334 33.78 -20.32 14.40
N ASN A 335 32.68 -19.58 14.54
CA ASN A 335 31.81 -19.26 13.40
C ASN A 335 32.52 -18.41 12.35
N LEU A 336 33.28 -17.40 12.77
CA LEU A 336 34.04 -16.55 11.84
C LEU A 336 35.07 -17.37 11.05
N LEU A 337 35.83 -18.25 11.72
CA LEU A 337 36.80 -19.13 11.06
C LEU A 337 36.12 -20.08 10.06
N GLN A 338 34.96 -20.64 10.43
CA GLN A 338 34.17 -21.49 9.54
C GLN A 338 33.67 -20.73 8.29
N GLN A 339 33.13 -19.52 8.46
CA GLN A 339 32.65 -18.71 7.35
C GLN A 339 33.79 -18.32 6.39
N ILE A 340 34.95 -17.97 6.93
CA ILE A 340 36.14 -17.66 6.13
C ILE A 340 36.59 -18.89 5.34
N GLU A 341 36.62 -20.07 5.98
CA GLU A 341 37.03 -21.32 5.32
C GLU A 341 36.06 -21.75 4.22
N GLN A 342 34.75 -21.62 4.45
CA GLN A 342 33.72 -21.85 3.45
C GLN A 342 33.83 -20.89 2.27
N SER A 343 34.02 -19.60 2.55
CA SER A 343 34.21 -18.57 1.53
C SER A 343 35.47 -18.81 0.71
N GLN A 344 36.56 -19.20 1.36
CA GLN A 344 37.82 -19.54 0.71
C GLN A 344 37.68 -20.78 -0.17
N LYS A 345 36.97 -21.81 0.28
CA LYS A 345 36.67 -23.00 -0.52
C LYS A 345 35.81 -22.64 -1.74
N TYR A 346 34.77 -21.85 -1.56
CA TYR A 346 33.90 -21.41 -2.64
C TYR A 346 34.66 -20.60 -3.70
N LEU A 347 35.48 -19.62 -3.28
CA LEU A 347 36.28 -18.81 -4.21
C LEU A 347 37.31 -19.64 -4.97
N ASN A 348 37.91 -20.65 -4.34
CA ASN A 348 38.89 -21.52 -5.00
C ASN A 348 38.24 -22.54 -5.95
N GLN A 349 37.02 -23.00 -5.68
CA GLN A 349 36.31 -23.98 -6.50
C GLN A 349 35.50 -23.33 -7.63
N ASN A 350 34.73 -22.30 -7.29
CA ASN A 350 33.72 -21.70 -8.17
C ASN A 350 34.11 -20.27 -8.61
N GLY A 351 35.14 -19.66 -8.01
CA GLY A 351 35.56 -18.29 -8.34
C GLY A 351 36.10 -18.11 -9.75
N ARG A 352 36.44 -19.20 -10.46
CA ARG A 352 36.88 -19.16 -11.87
C ARG A 352 35.73 -19.07 -12.88
N GLU A 353 34.51 -19.40 -12.47
CA GLU A 353 33.31 -19.41 -13.33
C GLU A 353 32.38 -18.20 -13.08
N LEU A 354 32.72 -17.34 -12.12
CA LEU A 354 32.08 -16.04 -11.86
C LEU A 354 32.74 -14.95 -12.71
#